data_AF-A0A1V5D887-F1
#
_entry.id   AF-A0A1V5D887-F1
#
_cell.length_a   1.000
_cell.length_b   1.000
_cell.length_c   1.000
_cell.angle_alpha   90.00
_cell.angle_beta   90.00
_cell.angle_gamma   90.00
#
_symmetry.space_group_name_H-M   'P 1'
#
loop_
_entity.id
_entity.type
_entity.pdbx_description
1 polymer ?
#
loop_
_entity_poly.entity_id
_entity_poly.type
_entity_poly.pdbx_seq_one_letter_code
_entity_poly.pdbx_strand_id
1 'polypeptide(L)'
;MNSHGYRKNLKGISESLGYDVLEHRLFSFSSNPLNPTALTIIRKETDTELPSSILACPRFKTLLKEIGGMMFIPEAFVVYPIIGGIPCLRIENGVFASKYEEITNAKTFRL
;
A
#
# COMPACT_ATOMS: atom_id res chain seq x y z
N MET A 1 -1.11 -24.18 -17.24
CA MET A 1 -0.43 -22.85 -17.36
C MET A 1 -1.36 -21.66 -17.11
N ASN A 2 -2.60 -21.61 -17.64
CA ASN A 2 -3.56 -20.53 -17.33
C ASN A 2 -4.08 -20.57 -15.88
N SER A 3 -4.08 -21.75 -15.25
CA SER A 3 -4.54 -21.97 -13.88
C SER A 3 -3.56 -21.54 -12.78
N HIS A 4 -2.31 -21.18 -13.11
CA HIS A 4 -1.27 -20.87 -12.12
C HIS A 4 -1.12 -19.37 -11.83
N GLY A 5 -2.01 -18.52 -12.34
CA GLY A 5 -2.01 -17.08 -12.02
C GLY A 5 -0.84 -16.29 -12.62
N TYR A 6 -0.12 -16.83 -13.61
CA TYR A 6 0.95 -16.10 -14.29
C TYR A 6 0.42 -14.80 -14.90
N ARG A 7 1.05 -13.67 -14.55
CA ARG A 7 0.82 -12.37 -15.19
C ARG A 7 1.39 -12.43 -16.61
N LYS A 8 0.52 -12.32 -17.61
CA LYS A 8 0.88 -12.37 -19.03
C LYS A 8 0.60 -11.03 -19.69
N ASN A 9 1.26 -10.78 -20.81
CA ASN A 9 1.01 -9.60 -21.64
C ASN A 9 1.08 -8.28 -20.86
N LEU A 10 2.11 -8.11 -20.02
CA LEU A 10 2.28 -6.91 -19.20
C LEU A 10 2.23 -5.63 -20.05
N LYS A 11 2.93 -5.62 -21.19
CA LYS A 11 2.90 -4.49 -22.15
C LYS A 11 1.48 -4.16 -22.60
N GLY A 12 0.77 -5.13 -23.19
CA GLY A 12 -0.57 -4.89 -23.72
C GLY A 12 -1.60 -4.55 -22.66
N ILE A 13 -1.49 -5.11 -21.45
CA ILE A 13 -2.35 -4.72 -20.32
C ILE A 13 -2.04 -3.28 -19.90
N SER A 14 -0.77 -2.91 -19.76
CA SER A 14 -0.38 -1.55 -19.42
C SER A 14 -0.89 -0.52 -20.44
N GLU A 15 -0.74 -0.81 -21.73
CA GLU A 15 -1.26 0.02 -22.81
C GLU A 15 -2.78 0.11 -22.78
N SER A 16 -3.49 -1.00 -22.50
CA SER A 16 -4.95 -1.00 -22.37
C SER A 16 -5.48 -0.18 -21.18
N LEU A 17 -4.63 0.01 -20.17
CA LEU A 17 -4.91 0.87 -19.00
C LEU A 17 -4.56 2.35 -19.26
N GLY A 18 -4.08 2.68 -20.47
CA GLY A 18 -3.72 4.04 -20.86
C GLY A 18 -2.33 4.48 -20.41
N TYR A 19 -1.47 3.56 -19.96
CA TYR A 19 -0.11 3.91 -19.56
C TYR A 19 0.83 4.07 -20.76
N ASP A 20 1.75 5.03 -20.66
CA ASP A 20 2.85 5.21 -21.61
C ASP A 20 3.99 4.20 -21.35
N VAL A 21 4.01 3.12 -22.12
CA VAL A 21 5.06 2.08 -22.05
C VAL A 21 6.22 2.48 -22.95
N LEU A 22 7.32 2.94 -22.33
CA LEU A 22 8.52 3.41 -23.01
C LEU A 22 9.36 2.27 -23.60
N GLU A 23 9.41 1.14 -22.90
CA GLU A 23 10.21 -0.01 -23.31
C GLU A 23 9.56 -1.29 -22.78
N HIS A 24 9.54 -2.34 -23.62
CA HIS A 24 9.28 -3.70 -23.17
C HIS A 24 10.18 -4.65 -23.94
N ARG A 25 11.03 -5.39 -23.23
CA ARG A 25 11.92 -6.39 -23.85
C ARG A 25 12.16 -7.58 -22.95
N LEU A 26 12.45 -8.72 -23.56
CA LEU A 26 12.99 -9.88 -22.85
C LEU A 26 14.49 -9.67 -22.60
N PHE A 27 14.99 -10.26 -21.53
CA PHE A 27 16.43 -10.37 -21.32
C PHE A 27 17.01 -11.39 -22.31
N SER A 28 18.24 -11.14 -22.77
CA SER A 28 18.95 -12.03 -23.70
C SER A 28 19.28 -13.38 -23.08
N PHE A 29 19.46 -13.41 -21.75
CA PHE A 29 19.65 -14.63 -20.98
C PHE A 29 18.44 -14.85 -20.06
N SER A 30 17.90 -16.08 -20.08
CA SER A 30 16.91 -16.54 -19.12
C SER A 30 17.35 -17.87 -18.52
N SER A 31 17.46 -17.94 -17.19
CA SER A 31 17.73 -19.19 -16.48
C SER A 31 16.64 -20.24 -16.69
N ASN A 32 15.41 -19.82 -17.02
CA ASN A 32 14.31 -20.71 -17.35
C ASN A 32 13.66 -20.27 -18.68
N PRO A 33 13.86 -21.00 -19.80
CA PRO A 33 13.25 -20.67 -21.09
C PRO A 33 11.71 -20.62 -21.07
N LEU A 34 11.07 -21.35 -20.14
CA LEU A 34 9.61 -21.36 -19.98
C LEU A 34 9.08 -20.16 -19.19
N ASN A 35 9.97 -19.38 -18.57
CA ASN A 35 9.64 -18.17 -17.82
C ASN A 35 10.70 -17.08 -18.07
N PRO A 36 10.73 -16.50 -19.28
CA PRO A 36 11.73 -15.50 -19.63
C PRO A 36 11.55 -14.23 -18.80
N THR A 37 12.64 -13.74 -18.23
CA THR A 37 12.66 -12.44 -17.54
C THR A 37 12.46 -11.32 -18.57
N ALA A 38 11.65 -10.32 -18.21
CA ALA A 38 11.36 -9.16 -19.04
C ALA A 38 11.60 -7.85 -18.26
N LEU A 39 12.00 -6.80 -18.98
CA LEU A 39 12.02 -5.42 -18.50
C LEU A 39 10.83 -4.70 -19.14
N THR A 40 10.04 -4.01 -18.33
CA THR A 40 9.00 -3.08 -18.79
C THR A 40 9.24 -1.74 -18.12
N ILE A 41 9.47 -0.69 -18.90
CA ILE A 41 9.61 0.68 -18.42
C ILE A 41 8.33 1.43 -18.76
N ILE A 42 7.66 1.97 -17.75
CA ILE A 42 6.43 2.75 -17.88
C ILE A 42 6.72 4.16 -17.38
N ARG A 43 6.37 5.17 -18.19
CA ARG A 43 6.52 6.57 -17.78
C ARG A 43 5.56 6.85 -16.63
N LYS A 44 6.05 7.53 -15.60
CA LYS A 44 5.21 8.04 -14.52
C LYS A 44 4.69 9.43 -14.91
N GLU A 45 3.38 9.63 -14.77
CA GLU A 45 2.77 10.96 -14.92
C GLU A 45 3.35 11.93 -13.88
N THR A 46 3.81 13.09 -14.32
CA THR A 46 4.43 14.11 -13.46
C THR A 46 3.41 14.88 -12.62
N ASP A 47 2.17 14.93 -13.07
CA ASP A 47 1.10 15.74 -12.48
C ASP A 47 0.28 14.95 -11.45
N THR A 48 0.79 13.80 -11.02
CA THR A 48 0.13 13.00 -9.99
C THR A 48 0.26 13.71 -8.65
N GLU A 49 -0.87 14.09 -8.05
CA GLU A 49 -0.89 14.60 -6.67
C GLU A 49 -0.18 13.62 -5.75
N LEU A 50 0.82 14.12 -5.02
CA LEU A 50 1.48 13.31 -4.00
C LEU A 50 0.45 13.02 -2.89
N PRO A 51 0.37 11.77 -2.41
CA PRO A 51 -0.54 11.45 -1.34
C PRO A 51 -0.15 12.25 -0.09
N SER A 52 -1.15 12.77 0.61
CA SER A 52 -0.95 13.51 1.86
C SER A 52 -0.32 12.68 2.98
N SER A 53 -0.33 11.35 2.85
CA SER A 53 0.35 10.40 3.72
C SER A 53 0.93 9.23 2.92
N ILE A 54 2.10 8.76 3.34
CA ILE A 54 2.75 7.56 2.79
C ILE A 54 2.25 6.26 3.43
N LEU A 55 1.47 6.35 4.51
CA LEU A 55 0.96 5.19 5.26
C LEU A 55 -0.55 5.05 5.09
N ALA A 56 -1.01 3.81 4.93
CA ALA A 56 -2.41 3.48 4.77
C ALA A 56 -2.80 2.25 5.61
N CYS A 57 -4.09 2.17 5.94
CA CYS A 57 -4.67 1.01 6.61
C CYS A 57 -4.34 -0.29 5.84
N PRO A 58 -3.82 -1.34 6.50
CA PRO A 58 -3.45 -2.57 5.81
C PRO A 58 -4.65 -3.33 5.23
N ARG A 59 -5.85 -3.16 5.81
CA ARG A 59 -7.09 -3.81 5.38
C ARG A 59 -7.85 -3.01 4.31
N PHE A 60 -8.11 -1.74 4.58
CA PHE A 60 -9.02 -0.90 3.77
C PHE A 60 -8.32 0.10 2.85
N LYS A 61 -6.99 0.24 2.97
CA LYS A 61 -6.18 1.19 2.19
C LYS A 61 -6.61 2.66 2.35
N THR A 62 -7.27 2.97 3.46
CA THR A 62 -7.68 4.32 3.85
C THR A 62 -6.57 5.05 4.62
N LEU A 63 -6.70 6.36 4.75
CA LEU A 63 -5.79 7.21 5.53
C LEU A 63 -5.81 6.81 7.03
N LEU A 64 -4.65 6.96 7.67
CA LEU A 64 -4.45 6.72 9.10
C LEU A 64 -4.28 8.07 9.81
N LYS A 65 -4.85 8.20 11.01
CA LYS A 65 -4.59 9.33 11.92
C LYS A 65 -3.59 8.91 12.99
N GLU A 66 -2.52 9.66 13.19
CA GLU A 66 -1.66 9.45 14.35
C GLU A 66 -2.28 10.12 15.58
N ILE A 67 -2.72 9.32 16.55
CA ILE A 67 -3.37 9.79 17.78
C ILE A 67 -2.76 9.03 18.97
N GLY A 68 -2.22 9.76 19.96
CA GLY A 68 -1.68 9.16 21.19
C GLY A 68 -0.53 8.18 21.01
N GLY A 69 0.30 8.35 19.97
CA GLY A 69 1.38 7.43 19.65
C GLY A 69 0.91 6.12 19.00
N MET A 70 -0.27 6.11 18.40
CA MET A 70 -0.81 4.98 17.63
C MET A 70 -1.41 5.47 16.30
N MET A 71 -1.55 4.56 15.34
CA MET A 71 -2.18 4.82 14.05
C MET A 71 -3.64 4.38 14.09
N PHE A 72 -4.57 5.33 14.13
CA PHE A 72 -6.02 5.10 14.24
C PHE A 72 -6.73 5.19 12.88
N ILE A 73 -7.75 4.35 12.70
CA ILE A 73 -8.68 4.39 11.57
C ILE A 73 -10.08 4.74 12.10
N PRO A 74 -10.60 5.94 11.82
CA PRO A 74 -11.91 6.37 12.27
C PRO A 74 -13.05 5.45 11.79
N GLU A 75 -12.99 5.01 10.53
CA GLU A 75 -14.09 4.28 9.89
C GLU A 75 -14.18 2.82 10.37
N ALA A 76 -13.05 2.26 10.85
CA ALA A 76 -12.96 0.87 11.30
C ALA A 76 -12.88 0.73 12.82
N PHE A 77 -12.69 1.84 13.54
CA PHE A 77 -12.43 1.84 14.98
C PHE A 77 -11.26 0.93 15.38
N VAL A 78 -10.17 0.99 14.61
CA VAL A 78 -8.98 0.16 14.84
C VAL A 78 -7.76 1.05 15.06
N VAL A 79 -6.92 0.70 16.02
CA VAL A 79 -5.58 1.28 16.20
C VAL A 79 -4.50 0.26 15.86
N TYR A 80 -3.39 0.74 15.33
CA TYR A 80 -2.13 0.00 15.22
C TYR A 80 -1.08 0.65 16.10
N PRO A 81 -0.30 -0.13 16.86
CA PRO A 81 0.73 0.42 17.72
C PRO A 81 1.90 0.97 16.89
N ILE A 82 2.59 1.96 17.46
CA ILE A 82 3.91 2.41 17.01
C ILE A 82 4.92 1.90 18.05
N ILE A 83 5.80 0.97 17.67
CA ILE A 83 6.78 0.36 18.58
C ILE A 83 8.17 0.80 18.14
N GLY A 84 8.91 1.50 19.00
CA GLY A 84 10.24 2.02 18.68
C GLY A 84 10.24 3.00 17.49
N GLY A 85 9.15 3.75 17.31
CA GLY A 85 8.97 4.66 16.15
C GLY A 85 8.53 3.96 14.86
N ILE A 86 8.22 2.65 14.90
CA ILE A 86 7.81 1.86 13.73
C ILE A 86 6.32 1.56 13.81
N PRO A 87 5.48 2.07 12.89
CA PRO A 87 4.08 1.69 12.77
C PRO A 87 3.91 0.22 12.40
N CYS A 88 3.23 -0.54 13.26
CA CYS A 88 3.03 -1.98 13.09
C CYS A 88 1.79 -2.30 12.22
N LEU A 89 1.77 -1.86 10.96
CA LEU A 89 0.60 -1.91 10.05
C LEU A 89 0.34 -3.29 9.41
N ARG A 90 0.21 -4.34 10.22
CA ARG A 90 -0.33 -5.64 9.78
C ARG A 90 -1.76 -5.78 10.26
N ILE A 91 -2.60 -6.49 9.51
CA ILE A 91 -4.01 -6.67 9.86
C ILE A 91 -4.15 -7.27 11.27
N GLU A 92 -3.26 -8.19 11.64
CA GLU A 92 -3.23 -8.92 12.90
C GLU A 92 -2.85 -8.04 14.10
N ASN A 93 -2.17 -6.91 13.86
CA ASN A 93 -1.79 -5.97 14.91
C ASN A 93 -2.88 -4.94 15.21
N GLY A 94 -4.01 -5.02 14.51
CA GLY A 94 -5.13 -4.11 14.69
C GLY A 94 -5.85 -4.39 16.00
N VAL A 95 -5.93 -3.40 16.87
CA VAL A 95 -6.70 -3.48 18.11
C VAL A 95 -7.99 -2.67 17.92
N PHE A 96 -9.14 -3.31 18.18
CA PHE A 96 -10.41 -2.62 18.15
C PHE A 96 -10.51 -1.61 19.30
N ALA A 97 -10.83 -0.36 18.99
CA ALA A 97 -10.81 0.76 19.91
C ALA A 97 -11.84 1.84 19.52
N SER A 98 -13.13 1.56 19.72
CA SER A 98 -14.28 2.39 19.32
C SER A 98 -14.33 3.79 19.93
N LYS A 99 -13.66 4.01 21.07
CA LYS A 99 -13.63 5.30 21.78
C LYS A 99 -12.24 5.91 21.88
N TYR A 100 -11.29 5.42 21.07
CA TYR A 100 -9.89 5.82 21.17
C TYR A 100 -9.66 7.30 20.92
N GLU A 101 -10.24 7.86 19.85
CA GLU A 101 -10.11 9.27 19.50
C GLU A 101 -10.72 10.17 20.58
N GLU A 102 -11.91 9.83 21.09
CA GLU A 102 -12.59 10.57 22.18
C GLU A 102 -11.73 10.59 23.45
N ILE A 103 -11.28 9.42 23.93
CA ILE A 103 -10.53 9.31 25.19
C ILE A 103 -9.14 9.97 25.07
N THR A 104 -8.49 9.83 23.92
CA THR A 104 -7.12 10.34 23.74
C THR A 104 -7.11 11.85 23.54
N ASN A 105 -8.10 12.41 22.84
CA ASN A 105 -8.25 13.86 22.70
C ASN A 105 -8.78 14.51 23.98
N ALA A 106 -9.55 13.77 24.81
CA ALA A 106 -10.03 14.26 26.10
C ALA A 106 -8.95 14.35 27.20
N LYS A 107 -7.72 13.86 26.96
CA LYS A 107 -6.59 13.95 27.91
C LYS A 107 -6.08 15.38 28.21
N THR A 108 -6.80 16.43 27.80
CA THR A 108 -6.69 17.76 28.45
C THR A 108 -7.26 17.78 29.87
N PHE A 109 -8.03 16.76 30.30
CA PHE A 109 -8.42 16.63 31.71
C PHE A 109 -7.29 15.98 32.51
N ARG A 110 -6.48 16.87 33.11
CA ARG A 110 -5.55 16.56 34.20
C ARG A 110 -6.30 15.85 35.33
N LEU A 111 -5.78 14.70 35.75
CA LEU A 111 -5.88 14.25 37.14
C LEU A 111 -4.70 14.83 37.91
#